data_AF-A0A135VZB3-F1
#
_entry.id   AF-A0A135VZB3-F1
#
_cell.length_a   1.000
_cell.length_b   1.000
_cell.length_c   1.000
_cell.angle_alpha   90.00
_cell.angle_beta   90.00
_cell.angle_gamma   90.00
#
_symmetry.space_group_name_H-M   'P 1'
#
loop_
_entity.id
_entity.type
_entity.pdbx_description
1 polymer ?
#
loop_
_entity_poly.entity_id
_entity_poly.type
_entity_poly.pdbx_seq_one_letter_code
_entity_poly.pdbx_strand_id
1 'polypeptide(L)' 'MSNSLKEITVTGLMSKIRDYYMVTMDNGTEYKLSAIMPWEAVSPDFDSGKFAAVLGKRVTVSGVTDGTTIWGADVV' A
#
# COMPACT_ATOMS: atom_id res chain seq x y z
N MET A 1 6.23 -4.42 22.58
CA MET A 1 6.01 -5.14 21.31
C MET A 1 6.68 -4.32 20.22
N SER A 2 7.79 -4.81 19.66
CA SER A 2 8.42 -4.17 18.50
C SER A 2 7.62 -4.56 17.26
N ASN A 3 6.81 -3.65 16.71
CA ASN A 3 6.32 -3.80 15.34
C ASN A 3 7.54 -3.67 14.42
N SER A 4 8.23 -4.77 14.16
CA SER A 4 9.29 -4.81 13.16
C SER A 4 8.62 -4.76 11.80
N LEU A 5 8.84 -3.65 11.09
CA LEU A 5 8.45 -3.54 9.68
C LEU A 5 9.15 -4.66 8.91
N LYS A 6 8.40 -5.33 8.03
CA LYS A 6 8.91 -6.41 7.18
C LYS A 6 8.74 -6.04 5.73
N GLU A 7 9.76 -6.28 4.92
CA GLU A 7 9.63 -6.20 3.47
C GLU A 7 8.57 -7.18 2.98
N ILE A 8 7.74 -6.74 2.04
CA ILE A 8 6.70 -7.55 1.43
C ILE A 8 6.50 -7.15 -0.03
N THR A 9 6.17 -8.16 -0.84
CA THR A 9 5.70 -7.98 -2.21
C THR A 9 4.41 -8.79 -2.37
N VAL A 10 3.35 -8.15 -2.83
CA VAL A 10 2.02 -8.74 -2.98
C VAL A 10 1.43 -8.46 -4.34
N THR A 11 0.62 -9.37 -4.86
CA THR A 11 -0.14 -9.16 -6.10
C THR A 11 -1.63 -9.20 -5.78
N GLY A 12 -2.37 -8.17 -6.18
CA GLY A 12 -3.79 -8.07 -5.89
C GLY A 12 -4.50 -7.00 -6.72
N LEU A 13 -5.81 -6.85 -6.48
CA LEU A 13 -6.64 -5.84 -7.09
C LEU A 13 -6.40 -4.48 -6.41
N MET A 14 -6.04 -3.45 -7.19
CA MET A 14 -5.96 -2.09 -6.70
C MET A 14 -7.35 -1.47 -6.60
N SER A 15 -7.68 -0.92 -5.43
CA SER A 15 -8.93 -0.22 -5.18
C SER A 15 -8.71 1.06 -4.37
N LYS A 16 -9.75 1.89 -4.28
CA LYS A 16 -9.78 3.07 -3.41
C LYS A 16 -11.02 3.03 -2.54
N ILE A 17 -10.83 3.11 -1.23
CA ILE A 17 -11.91 3.18 -0.24
C ILE A 17 -11.80 4.54 0.46
N ARG A 18 -12.76 5.43 0.16
CA ARG A 18 -12.75 6.83 0.59
C ARG A 18 -11.43 7.50 0.19
N ASP A 19 -10.55 7.75 1.15
CA ASP A 19 -9.30 8.49 0.97
C ASP A 19 -8.06 7.57 0.93
N TYR A 20 -8.24 6.25 1.01
CA TYR A 20 -7.14 5.29 1.06
C TYR A 20 -7.10 4.41 -0.19
N TYR A 21 -5.90 4.17 -0.70
CA TYR A 21 -5.66 3.12 -1.68
C TYR A 21 -5.42 1.79 -0.98
N MET A 22 -5.91 0.71 -1.57
CA MET A 22 -5.82 -0.64 -1.03
C MET A 22 -5.47 -1.64 -2.11
N VAL A 23 -4.71 -2.66 -1.72
CA VAL A 23 -4.51 -3.87 -2.52
C VAL A 23 -5.19 -5.05 -1.84
N THR A 24 -6.08 -5.73 -2.56
CA THR A 24 -6.78 -6.93 -2.09
C THR A 24 -6.26 -8.15 -2.84
N MET A 25 -5.66 -9.09 -2.12
CA MET A 25 -5.13 -10.35 -2.67
C MET A 25 -6.25 -11.37 -2.88
N ASP A 26 -6.00 -12.43 -3.66
CA ASP A 26 -7.01 -13.47 -3.96
C ASP A 26 -7.47 -14.24 -2.73
N ASN A 27 -6.63 -14.34 -1.71
CA ASN A 27 -6.97 -14.96 -0.43
C ASN A 27 -7.84 -14.05 0.46
N GLY A 28 -8.24 -12.88 -0.03
CA GLY A 28 -9.05 -11.89 0.70
C GLY A 28 -8.26 -11.05 1.70
N THR A 29 -6.93 -11.19 1.78
CA THR A 29 -6.11 -10.31 2.62
C THR A 29 -5.98 -8.95 1.96
N GLU A 30 -6.12 -7.90 2.77
CA GLU A 30 -6.12 -6.52 2.32
C GLU A 30 -5.00 -5.74 3.00
N TYR A 31 -4.34 -4.86 2.24
CA TYR A 31 -3.41 -3.89 2.78
C TYR A 31 -3.77 -2.48 2.34
N LYS A 32 -3.70 -1.53 3.28
CA LYS A 32 -3.66 -0.11 2.95
C LYS A 32 -2.32 0.24 2.31
N LEU A 33 -2.33 1.19 1.40
CA LEU A 33 -1.11 1.65 0.74
C LEU A 33 -0.78 3.08 1.15
N SER A 34 0.47 3.28 1.56
CA SER A 34 1.08 4.59 1.77
C SER A 34 2.29 4.69 0.86
N ALA A 35 2.37 5.74 0.03
CA ALA A 35 3.54 5.99 -0.81
C ALA A 35 4.75 6.44 0.01
N ILE A 36 4.52 6.91 1.23
CA ILE A 36 5.51 7.41 2.18
C ILE A 36 5.78 6.42 3.31
N MET A 37 6.88 6.64 4.02
CA MET A 37 7.20 5.93 5.26
C MET A 37 6.47 6.57 6.46
N PRO A 38 6.18 5.81 7.55
CA PRO A 38 5.38 6.32 8.66
C PRO A 38 6.07 7.43 9.47
N TRP A 39 7.38 7.64 9.27
CA TRP A 39 8.17 8.70 9.93
C TRP A 39 8.44 9.91 9.02
N GLU A 40 7.94 9.93 7.78
CA GLU A 40 8.13 11.08 6.90
C GLU A 40 7.22 12.25 7.32
N ALA A 41 7.80 13.46 7.39
CA ALA A 41 7.11 14.67 7.82
C ALA A 41 6.35 15.35 6.67
N VAL A 42 5.55 14.58 5.94
CA VAL A 42 4.71 15.04 4.83
C VAL A 42 3.25 14.61 5.04
N SER A 43 2.34 15.09 4.20
CA SER A 43 0.94 14.68 4.26
C SER A 43 0.80 13.16 4.04
N PRO A 44 -0.10 12.45 4.75
CA PRO A 44 -0.29 11.01 4.58
C PRO A 44 -0.66 10.56 3.16
N ASP A 45 -1.21 11.47 2.34
CA ASP A 45 -1.57 11.23 0.95
C ASP A 45 -0.48 11.69 -0.04
N PHE A 46 0.68 12.14 0.45
CA PHE A 46 1.80 12.56 -0.38
C PHE A 46 2.17 11.44 -1.36
N ASP A 47 2.28 11.79 -2.64
CA ASP A 47 2.57 10.88 -3.76
C ASP A 47 1.57 9.72 -3.96
N SER A 48 0.48 9.64 -3.18
CA SER A 48 -0.53 8.58 -3.32
C SER A 48 -1.27 8.61 -4.67
N GLY A 49 -1.19 9.73 -5.39
CA GLY A 49 -1.71 9.89 -6.75
C GLY A 49 -1.14 8.87 -7.75
N LYS A 50 0.06 8.31 -7.51
CA LYS A 50 0.64 7.29 -8.38
C LYS A 50 -0.19 6.01 -8.48
N PHE A 51 -0.93 5.68 -7.41
CA PHE A 51 -1.81 4.50 -7.40
C PHE A 51 -3.08 4.70 -8.24
N ALA A 52 -3.48 5.95 -8.49
CA ALA A 52 -4.69 6.26 -9.24
C ALA A 52 -4.66 5.71 -10.68
N ALA A 53 -3.48 5.69 -11.31
CA ALA A 53 -3.29 5.24 -12.69
C ALA A 53 -3.57 3.74 -12.91
N VAL A 54 -3.61 2.97 -11.83
CA VAL A 54 -3.79 1.52 -11.84
C VAL A 54 -5.03 1.05 -11.08
N LEU A 55 -5.94 1.96 -10.72
CA LEU A 55 -7.21 1.61 -10.09
C LEU A 55 -8.00 0.58 -10.93
N GLY A 56 -8.58 -0.40 -10.25
CA GLY A 56 -9.35 -1.49 -10.87
C GLY A 56 -8.51 -2.51 -11.62
N LYS A 57 -7.17 -2.35 -11.64
CA LYS A 57 -6.25 -3.31 -12.25
C LYS A 57 -5.65 -4.22 -11.20
N ARG A 58 -5.24 -5.40 -11.65
CA ARG A 58 -4.44 -6.32 -10.87
C ARG A 58 -2.97 -5.92 -10.99
N VAL A 59 -2.31 -5.66 -9.88
CA VAL A 59 -0.94 -5.12 -9.83
C VAL A 59 -0.10 -5.82 -8.78
N THR A 60 1.21 -5.75 -8.94
CA THR A 60 2.18 -6.14 -7.91
C THR A 60 2.63 -4.89 -7.17
N VAL A 61 2.58 -4.93 -5.84
CA VAL A 61 2.98 -3.84 -4.96
C VAL A 61 4.08 -4.33 -4.03
N SER A 62 5.13 -3.54 -3.87
CA SER A 62 6.23 -3.80 -2.92
C SER A 62 6.36 -2.66 -1.91
N GLY A 63 6.85 -2.97 -0.72
CA GLY A 63 7.16 -2.00 0.33
C GLY A 63 7.49 -2.69 1.65
N VAL A 64 7.29 -1.99 2.77
CA VAL A 64 7.38 -2.60 4.10
C VAL A 64 6.05 -2.58 4.82
N THR A 65 5.72 -3.64 5.55
CA THR A 65 4.43 -3.77 6.23
C THR A 65 4.55 -3.84 7.74
N ASP A 66 3.57 -3.23 8.41
CA ASP A 66 3.27 -3.41 9.84
C ASP A 66 2.19 -4.49 10.09
N GLY A 67 1.79 -5.21 9.04
CA GLY A 67 0.69 -6.19 9.05
C GLY A 67 -0.66 -5.63 8.58
N THR A 68 -0.81 -4.32 8.43
CA THR A 68 -2.06 -3.67 8.00
C THR A 68 -1.87 -2.68 6.85
N THR A 69 -0.72 -2.02 6.82
CA THR A 69 -0.35 -1.02 5.80
C THR A 69 0.94 -1.44 5.15
N ILE A 70 1.07 -1.23 3.84
CA ILE A 70 2.34 -1.26 3.11
C ILE A 70 2.80 0.20 2.99
N TRP A 71 3.89 0.51 3.67
CA TRP A 71 4.57 1.79 3.68
C TRP A 71 5.66 1.83 2.62
N GLY A 72 5.94 3.04 2.10
CA GLY A 72 6.85 3.20 0.96
C GLY A 72 6.39 2.38 -0.25
N ALA A 73 5.08 2.20 -0.39
CA ALA A 73 4.49 1.31 -1.39
C ALA A 73 4.77 1.82 -2.80
N ASP A 74 5.16 0.90 -3.68
CA ASP A 74 5.31 1.17 -5.10
C ASP A 74 4.74 0.05 -5.96
N VAL A 75 4.29 0.41 -7.16
CA VAL A 75 3.75 -0.53 -8.14
C VAL A 75 4.89 -1.00 -9.04
N VAL A 76 5.06 -2.32 -9.15
CA VAL A 76 6.11 -2.98 -9.95
C VAL A 76 5.58 -3.36 -11.33
#